data_AF-A0A367ISU0-F1
#
_entry.id   AF-A0A367ISU0-F1
#
_cell.length_a   1.000
_cell.length_b   1.000
_cell.length_c   1.000
_cell.angle_alpha   90.00
_cell.angle_beta   90.00
_cell.angle_gamma   90.00
#
_symmetry.space_group_name_H-M   'P 1'
#
loop_
_entity.id
_entity.type
_entity.pdbx_description
1 polymer ?
#
loop_
_entity_poly.entity_id
_entity_poly.type
_entity_poly.pdbx_seq_one_letter_code
_entity_poly.pdbx_strand_id
1 'polypeptide(L)'
;MVGNHDIGFGDGVDLRLLDRFQKYFGQASYVVQHTNYNLLILDTVSLSSSIPQIRDNALSMLQKYQPHNKATILFSHVPLYRQPDMSCGPLRQTTSTIRDSHGYQYQNLVSKELSDLILATVRPTLVFSADDHDYCEVIHNGTIKEITVPTFSMSQGIRFPGLVVLSMSDQPSTVLHWLPSQIDIFILYACLLGLSIISIIAVEVSQTKQYIYVKVQSSELPITTRDRYKKPPRVLFISIMQSIRDVALIAVVTYILCLLCF
;
A
#
# COMPACT_ATOMS: atom_id res chain seq x y z
N MET A 1 14.55 4.38 -7.12
CA MET A 1 14.71 3.16 -7.93
C MET A 1 13.52 3.08 -8.87
N VAL A 2 13.73 2.70 -10.12
CA VAL A 2 12.66 2.59 -11.11
C VAL A 2 11.99 1.22 -11.02
N GLY A 3 10.67 1.17 -11.19
CA GLY A 3 9.91 -0.08 -11.23
C GLY A 3 9.24 -0.35 -12.58
N ASN A 4 8.68 -1.56 -12.71
CA ASN A 4 7.93 -1.98 -13.90
C ASN A 4 6.70 -1.10 -14.16
N HIS A 5 6.06 -0.58 -13.11
CA HIS A 5 4.94 0.37 -13.23
C HIS A 5 5.36 1.79 -13.67
N ASP A 6 6.66 2.11 -13.62
CA ASP A 6 7.17 3.41 -14.08
C ASP A 6 7.46 3.40 -15.57
N ILE A 7 8.10 2.34 -16.06
CA ILE A 7 8.71 2.30 -17.41
C ILE A 7 8.34 1.08 -18.25
N GLY A 8 7.62 0.08 -17.73
CA GLY A 8 7.46 -1.24 -18.35
C GLY A 8 8.52 -2.24 -17.86
N PHE A 9 8.60 -3.45 -18.42
CA PHE A 9 9.55 -4.48 -17.97
C PHE A 9 10.25 -5.18 -19.16
N GLY A 10 11.56 -5.43 -19.02
CA GLY A 10 12.37 -6.10 -20.03
C GLY A 10 12.23 -5.45 -21.40
N ASP A 11 11.89 -6.24 -22.42
CA ASP A 11 11.70 -5.75 -23.79
C ASP A 11 10.46 -4.84 -23.95
N GLY A 12 9.57 -4.83 -22.96
CA GLY A 12 8.40 -3.96 -22.91
C GLY A 12 8.65 -2.61 -22.25
N VAL A 13 9.90 -2.25 -21.93
CA VAL A 13 10.25 -0.92 -21.42
C VAL A 13 10.01 0.15 -22.50
N ASP A 14 9.21 1.16 -22.19
CA ASP A 14 8.99 2.33 -23.05
C ASP A 14 10.07 3.37 -22.78
N LEU A 15 10.96 3.56 -23.77
CA LEU A 15 12.07 4.52 -23.69
C LEU A 15 11.60 5.95 -23.37
N ARG A 16 10.39 6.35 -23.79
CA ARG A 16 9.85 7.69 -23.47
C ARG A 16 9.52 7.81 -21.99
N LEU A 17 9.05 6.72 -21.37
CA LEU A 17 8.78 6.68 -19.94
C LEU A 17 10.08 6.64 -19.14
N LEU A 18 11.08 5.90 -19.61
CA LEU A 18 12.43 5.88 -19.04
C LEU A 18 13.09 7.26 -19.10
N ASP A 19 13.07 7.92 -20.26
CA ASP A 19 13.59 9.29 -20.43
C ASP A 19 12.86 10.27 -19.50
N ARG A 20 11.54 10.15 -19.39
CA ARG A 20 10.73 10.97 -18.48
C ARG A 20 11.10 10.71 -17.02
N PHE A 21 11.23 9.45 -16.61
CA PHE A 21 11.67 9.08 -15.26
C PHE A 21 13.03 9.71 -14.96
N GLN A 22 13.98 9.53 -15.88
CA GLN A 22 15.35 10.01 -15.68
C GLN A 22 15.46 11.53 -15.62
N LYS A 23 14.62 12.23 -16.40
CA LYS A 23 14.52 13.70 -16.36
C LYS A 23 14.11 14.24 -14.98
N TYR A 24 13.23 13.55 -14.25
CA TYR A 24 12.69 14.04 -12.99
C TYR A 24 13.35 13.43 -11.74
N PHE A 25 13.78 12.16 -11.82
CA PHE A 25 14.30 11.41 -10.68
C PHE A 25 15.80 11.09 -10.79
N GLY A 26 16.44 11.43 -11.91
CA GLY A 26 17.84 11.10 -12.17
C GLY A 26 18.03 9.69 -12.76
N GLN A 27 19.27 9.24 -12.84
CA GLN A 27 19.60 7.95 -13.49
C GLN A 27 18.83 6.78 -12.85
N ALA A 28 18.45 5.79 -13.66
CA ALA A 28 17.72 4.62 -13.17
C ALA A 28 18.62 3.67 -12.34
N SER A 29 19.91 3.60 -12.68
CA SER A 29 20.96 2.95 -11.89
C SER A 29 21.97 3.97 -11.40
N TYR A 30 22.36 3.91 -10.13
CA TYR A 30 23.33 4.83 -9.52
C TYR A 30 23.85 4.30 -8.20
N VAL A 31 24.92 4.92 -7.68
CA VAL A 31 25.51 4.59 -6.38
C VAL A 31 25.43 5.80 -5.47
N VAL A 32 24.87 5.62 -4.28
CA VAL A 32 24.99 6.58 -3.18
C VAL A 32 26.13 6.14 -2.27
N GLN A 33 27.12 7.00 -2.11
CA GLN A 33 28.26 6.72 -1.26
C GLN A 33 27.98 7.18 0.18
N HIS A 34 28.11 6.26 1.13
CA HIS A 34 28.14 6.51 2.57
C HIS A 34 29.54 6.17 3.12
N THR A 35 29.83 6.49 4.38
CA THR A 35 31.17 6.33 4.99
C THR A 35 31.71 4.91 4.79
N ASN A 36 30.97 3.89 5.25
CA ASN A 36 31.37 2.49 5.22
C ASN A 36 30.65 1.65 4.15
N TYR A 37 29.64 2.24 3.49
CA TYR A 37 28.73 1.53 2.59
C TYR A 37 28.56 2.24 1.25
N ASN A 38 28.40 1.47 0.19
CA ASN A 38 27.81 1.91 -1.06
C ASN A 38 26.38 1.38 -1.13
N LEU A 39 25.43 2.26 -1.44
CA LEU A 39 24.06 1.88 -1.74
C LEU A 39 23.96 1.85 -3.26
N LEU A 40 24.01 0.67 -3.84
CA LEU A 40 23.92 0.46 -5.29
C LEU A 40 22.45 0.26 -5.66
N ILE A 41 21.88 1.22 -6.37
CA ILE A 41 20.56 1.12 -6.97
C ILE A 41 20.76 0.60 -8.38
N LEU A 42 20.22 -0.58 -8.68
CA LEU A 42 20.35 -1.22 -9.99
C LEU A 42 18.97 -1.35 -10.64
N ASP A 43 18.86 -0.84 -11.86
CA ASP A 43 17.67 -0.96 -12.70
C ASP A 43 17.57 -2.39 -13.26
N THR A 44 17.09 -3.32 -12.43
CA THR A 44 16.89 -4.72 -12.84
C THR A 44 15.79 -4.89 -13.87
N VAL A 45 14.88 -3.91 -13.99
CA VAL A 45 13.77 -3.90 -14.94
C VAL A 45 14.29 -3.74 -16.38
N SER A 46 15.11 -2.72 -16.63
CA SER A 46 15.76 -2.54 -17.94
C SER A 46 16.86 -3.58 -18.18
N LEU A 47 17.59 -3.96 -17.13
CA LEU A 47 18.66 -4.98 -17.23
C LEU A 47 18.14 -6.36 -17.67
N SER A 48 16.85 -6.64 -17.42
CA SER A 48 16.18 -7.88 -17.86
C SER A 48 15.81 -7.89 -19.35
N SER A 49 16.07 -6.81 -20.08
CA SER A 49 15.79 -6.73 -21.52
C SER A 49 16.83 -7.48 -22.37
N SER A 50 16.37 -8.12 -23.44
CA SER A 50 17.21 -8.63 -24.51
C SER A 50 17.73 -7.51 -25.43
N ILE A 51 17.04 -6.37 -25.48
CA ILE A 51 17.31 -5.21 -26.34
C ILE A 51 18.45 -4.36 -25.77
N PRO A 52 19.59 -4.20 -26.48
CA PRO A 52 20.75 -3.45 -26.00
C PRO A 52 20.44 -2.00 -25.60
N GLN A 53 19.61 -1.30 -26.38
CA GLN A 53 19.25 0.10 -26.12
C GLN A 53 18.57 0.31 -24.76
N ILE A 54 17.88 -0.71 -24.24
CA ILE A 54 17.22 -0.69 -22.92
C ILE A 54 18.21 -1.18 -21.85
N ARG A 55 18.88 -2.31 -22.11
CA ARG A 55 19.73 -3.01 -21.12
C ARG A 55 21.07 -2.32 -20.83
N ASP A 56 21.73 -1.75 -21.84
CA ASP A 56 23.18 -1.51 -21.80
C ASP A 56 23.58 -0.46 -20.75
N ASN A 57 22.72 0.49 -20.41
CA ASN A 57 23.00 1.47 -19.35
C ASN A 57 23.13 0.77 -17.98
N ALA A 58 22.11 -0.02 -17.60
CA ALA A 58 22.11 -0.78 -16.35
C ALA A 58 23.24 -1.83 -16.34
N LEU A 59 23.49 -2.49 -17.47
CA LEU A 59 24.58 -3.46 -17.61
C LEU A 59 25.95 -2.79 -17.47
N SER A 60 26.14 -1.60 -18.03
CA SER A 60 27.39 -0.85 -17.89
C SER A 60 27.65 -0.45 -16.44
N MET A 61 26.61 -0.05 -15.69
CA MET A 61 26.74 0.19 -14.26
C MET A 61 27.15 -1.08 -13.51
N LEU A 62 26.50 -2.22 -13.78
CA LEU A 62 26.84 -3.49 -13.13
C LEU A 62 28.29 -3.91 -13.41
N GLN A 63 28.72 -3.87 -14.67
CA GLN A 63 30.06 -4.32 -15.09
C GLN A 63 31.18 -3.41 -14.59
N LYS A 64 30.93 -2.10 -14.50
CA LYS A 64 31.93 -1.12 -14.05
C LYS A 64 31.90 -0.90 -12.54
N TYR A 65 30.92 -1.46 -11.83
CA TYR A 65 30.79 -1.28 -10.40
C TYR A 65 32.02 -1.81 -9.66
N GLN A 66 32.62 -0.96 -8.83
CA GLN A 66 33.69 -1.34 -7.92
C GLN A 66 33.34 -0.85 -6.51
N PRO A 67 33.43 -1.72 -5.49
CA PRO A 67 33.06 -1.35 -4.13
C PRO A 67 34.06 -0.40 -3.45
N HIS A 68 35.28 -0.27 -3.96
CA HIS A 68 36.34 0.60 -3.41
C HIS A 68 36.53 0.47 -1.88
N ASN A 69 36.72 -0.76 -1.40
CA ASN A 69 36.88 -1.11 0.02
C ASN A 69 35.66 -0.82 0.93
N LYS A 70 34.49 -0.51 0.37
CA LYS A 70 33.23 -0.37 1.12
C LYS A 70 32.35 -1.60 0.95
N ALA A 71 31.51 -1.88 1.94
CA ALA A 71 30.47 -2.89 1.80
C ALA A 71 29.37 -2.37 0.87
N THR A 72 28.70 -3.26 0.13
CA THR A 72 27.59 -2.88 -0.76
C THR A 72 26.26 -3.31 -0.17
N ILE A 73 25.28 -2.39 -0.18
CA ILE A 73 23.86 -2.69 -0.04
C ILE A 73 23.23 -2.51 -1.42
N LEU A 74 22.65 -3.58 -1.96
CA LEU A 74 22.04 -3.59 -3.29
C LEU A 74 20.54 -3.28 -3.18
N PHE A 75 20.02 -2.48 -4.09
CA PHE A 75 18.60 -2.23 -4.26
C PHE A 75 18.18 -2.65 -5.67
N SER A 76 17.22 -3.57 -5.77
CA SER A 76 16.57 -3.99 -7.02
C SER A 76 15.06 -3.79 -6.92
N HIS A 77 14.37 -3.51 -8.04
CA HIS A 77 12.90 -3.43 -7.98
C HIS A 77 12.29 -4.81 -7.91
N VAL A 78 12.61 -5.66 -8.89
CA VAL A 78 12.19 -7.06 -8.89
C VAL A 78 13.10 -7.88 -7.96
N PRO A 79 12.55 -8.78 -7.13
CA PRO A 79 13.32 -9.66 -6.26
C PRO A 79 14.27 -10.58 -7.04
N LEU A 80 15.41 -10.95 -6.44
CA LEU A 80 16.35 -11.87 -7.10
C LEU A 80 15.80 -13.29 -7.09
N TYR A 81 16.26 -14.09 -8.07
CA TYR A 81 15.89 -15.48 -8.23
C TYR A 81 16.07 -16.27 -6.93
N ARG A 82 15.08 -17.10 -6.61
CA ARG A 82 15.06 -18.01 -5.46
C ARG A 82 14.36 -19.31 -5.85
N GLN A 83 14.61 -20.37 -5.10
CA GLN A 83 13.90 -21.63 -5.32
C GLN A 83 12.39 -21.47 -5.04
N PRO A 84 11.50 -22.13 -5.79
CA PRO A 84 10.05 -21.95 -5.66
C PRO A 84 9.48 -22.27 -4.27
N ASP A 85 10.14 -23.13 -3.51
CA ASP A 85 9.75 -23.57 -2.16
C ASP A 85 10.47 -22.80 -1.04
N MET A 86 11.31 -21.82 -1.39
CA MET A 86 12.04 -21.01 -0.42
C MET A 86 11.07 -20.13 0.37
N SER A 87 10.98 -20.39 1.68
CA SER A 87 10.13 -19.63 2.59
C SER A 87 10.58 -18.17 2.70
N CYS A 88 9.61 -17.27 2.76
CA CYS A 88 9.79 -15.84 2.97
C CYS A 88 9.97 -15.42 4.44
N GLY A 89 10.11 -16.39 5.34
CA GLY A 89 10.20 -16.14 6.77
C GLY A 89 8.85 -15.83 7.43
N PRO A 90 8.85 -15.70 8.77
CA PRO A 90 7.62 -15.66 9.57
C PRO A 90 6.87 -14.32 9.52
N LEU A 91 7.48 -13.26 8.97
CA LEU A 91 6.89 -11.93 8.89
C LEU A 91 6.07 -11.73 7.61
N ARG A 92 6.08 -12.67 6.65
CA ARG A 92 5.18 -12.59 5.49
C ARG A 92 3.72 -12.71 5.93
N GLN A 93 2.83 -11.90 5.35
CA GLN A 93 1.39 -11.96 5.67
C GLN A 93 0.70 -13.15 5.01
N THR A 94 1.09 -13.46 3.78
CA THR A 94 0.57 -14.60 3.02
C THR A 94 1.37 -15.87 3.28
N THR A 95 0.73 -17.03 3.13
CA THR A 95 1.41 -18.34 3.28
C THR A 95 2.15 -18.79 2.02
N SER A 96 2.03 -18.04 0.92
CA SER A 96 2.65 -18.38 -0.37
C SER A 96 4.12 -17.99 -0.41
N THR A 97 4.89 -18.72 -1.20
CA THR A 97 6.22 -18.29 -1.67
C THR A 97 6.07 -17.40 -2.91
N ILE A 98 7.14 -16.70 -3.28
CA ILE A 98 7.20 -15.96 -4.55
C ILE A 98 7.49 -16.97 -5.66
N ARG A 99 6.50 -17.21 -6.53
CA ARG A 99 6.64 -18.10 -7.67
C ARG A 99 7.38 -17.39 -8.79
N ASP A 100 8.35 -18.05 -9.38
CA ASP A 100 8.99 -17.60 -10.62
C ASP A 100 7.96 -17.66 -11.76
N SER A 101 7.33 -16.52 -12.05
CA SER A 101 6.27 -16.40 -13.03
C SER A 101 6.37 -15.04 -13.70
N HIS A 102 5.92 -14.96 -14.95
CA HIS A 102 5.99 -13.77 -15.77
C HIS A 102 4.72 -13.59 -16.57
N GLY A 103 4.50 -12.37 -17.05
CA GLY A 103 3.41 -12.04 -17.94
C GLY A 103 3.70 -10.74 -18.69
N TYR A 104 2.65 -10.10 -19.20
CA TYR A 104 2.80 -8.84 -19.91
C TYR A 104 3.30 -7.74 -18.98
N GLN A 105 4.51 -7.22 -19.23
CA GLN A 105 5.16 -6.15 -18.48
C GLN A 105 5.42 -6.44 -16.98
N TYR A 106 5.53 -7.71 -16.59
CA TYR A 106 5.99 -8.08 -15.24
C TYR A 106 6.68 -9.43 -15.21
N GLN A 107 7.54 -9.61 -14.22
CA GLN A 107 8.12 -10.88 -13.82
C GLN A 107 8.37 -10.84 -12.32
N ASN A 108 7.97 -11.89 -11.60
CA ASN A 108 8.01 -11.90 -10.14
C ASN A 108 9.42 -11.99 -9.56
N LEU A 109 10.37 -12.53 -10.33
CA LEU A 109 11.76 -12.71 -9.94
C LEU A 109 12.68 -12.36 -11.12
N VAL A 110 13.80 -11.70 -10.87
CA VAL A 110 14.87 -11.57 -11.87
C VAL A 110 15.33 -12.97 -12.28
N SER A 111 15.67 -13.19 -13.56
CA SER A 111 16.09 -14.51 -14.03
C SER A 111 17.26 -15.07 -13.22
N LYS A 112 17.37 -16.38 -13.17
CA LYS A 112 18.44 -17.05 -12.41
C LYS A 112 19.81 -16.60 -12.87
N GLU A 113 20.05 -16.59 -14.18
CA GLU A 113 21.35 -16.26 -14.76
C GLU A 113 21.74 -14.81 -14.43
N LEU A 114 20.78 -13.89 -14.50
CA LEU A 114 21.02 -12.49 -14.19
C LEU A 114 21.20 -12.26 -12.68
N SER A 115 20.43 -12.95 -11.85
CA SER A 115 20.59 -12.91 -10.39
C SER A 115 21.97 -13.42 -9.96
N ASP A 116 22.42 -14.54 -10.53
CA ASP A 116 23.75 -15.10 -10.28
C ASP A 116 24.85 -14.13 -10.72
N LEU A 117 24.72 -13.49 -11.88
CA LEU A 117 25.64 -12.47 -12.36
C LEU A 117 25.70 -11.26 -11.43
N ILE A 118 24.55 -10.75 -10.99
CA ILE A 118 24.45 -9.60 -10.08
C ILE A 118 25.15 -9.93 -8.75
N LEU A 119 24.82 -11.06 -8.14
CA LEU A 119 25.38 -11.48 -6.85
C LEU A 119 26.89 -11.73 -6.94
N ALA A 120 27.37 -12.35 -8.02
CA ALA A 120 28.79 -12.61 -8.24
C ALA A 120 29.59 -11.33 -8.48
N THR A 121 29.01 -10.35 -9.20
CA THR A 121 29.67 -9.08 -9.54
C THR A 121 29.67 -8.12 -8.36
N VAL A 122 28.51 -7.88 -7.76
CA VAL A 122 28.31 -6.87 -6.71
C VAL A 122 28.82 -7.35 -5.35
N ARG A 123 28.68 -8.66 -5.06
CA ARG A 123 28.95 -9.27 -3.74
C ARG A 123 28.37 -8.44 -2.58
N PRO A 124 27.04 -8.17 -2.59
CA PRO A 124 26.42 -7.33 -1.57
C PRO A 124 26.38 -8.02 -0.21
N THR A 125 26.34 -7.21 0.84
CA THR A 125 26.13 -7.67 2.23
C THR A 125 24.65 -7.75 2.61
N LEU A 126 23.81 -6.98 1.91
CA LEU A 126 22.37 -6.90 2.10
C LEU A 126 21.73 -6.50 0.77
N VAL A 127 20.58 -7.08 0.44
CA VAL A 127 19.77 -6.75 -0.73
C VAL A 127 18.39 -6.28 -0.27
N PHE A 128 17.91 -5.19 -0.83
CA PHE A 128 16.51 -4.77 -0.73
C PHE A 128 15.85 -4.94 -2.10
N SER A 129 14.74 -5.67 -2.12
CA SER A 129 13.88 -5.80 -3.30
C SER A 129 12.47 -5.29 -3.04
N ALA A 130 11.63 -5.21 -4.07
CA ALA A 130 10.24 -4.77 -3.99
C ALA A 130 9.34 -5.67 -4.88
N ASP A 131 8.36 -5.08 -5.56
CA ASP A 131 7.47 -5.71 -6.56
C ASP A 131 6.45 -6.76 -6.03
N ASP A 132 6.84 -7.68 -5.14
CA ASP A 132 5.92 -8.74 -4.63
C ASP A 132 4.84 -8.22 -3.67
N HIS A 133 4.95 -6.96 -3.23
CA HIS A 133 4.02 -6.25 -2.34
C HIS A 133 3.89 -6.76 -0.90
N ASP A 134 4.27 -8.00 -0.59
CA ASP A 134 4.33 -8.56 0.76
C ASP A 134 5.78 -8.65 1.25
N TYR A 135 5.99 -8.73 2.57
CA TYR A 135 7.33 -8.90 3.13
C TYR A 135 7.87 -10.29 2.77
N CYS A 136 9.14 -10.35 2.37
CA CYS A 136 9.82 -11.63 2.18
C CYS A 136 11.29 -11.52 2.57
N GLU A 137 11.78 -12.48 3.34
CA GLU A 137 13.17 -12.58 3.72
C GLU A 137 13.76 -13.90 3.25
N VAL A 138 14.87 -13.83 2.50
CA VAL A 138 15.61 -14.99 2.02
C VAL A 138 17.12 -14.80 2.15
N ILE A 139 17.87 -15.90 2.10
CA ILE A 139 19.34 -15.90 2.17
C ILE A 139 19.91 -16.51 0.89
N HIS A 140 20.65 -15.71 0.13
CA HIS A 140 21.39 -16.13 -1.05
C HIS A 140 22.81 -16.57 -0.68
N ASN A 141 23.30 -17.61 -1.33
CA ASN A 141 24.67 -18.13 -1.15
C ASN A 141 25.04 -18.37 0.35
N GLY A 142 24.06 -18.70 1.18
CA GLY A 142 24.20 -18.95 2.62
C GLY A 142 24.55 -17.74 3.49
N THR A 143 24.74 -16.55 2.92
CA THR A 143 25.28 -15.38 3.66
C THR A 143 24.62 -14.05 3.31
N ILE A 144 24.06 -13.91 2.11
CA ILE A 144 23.55 -12.63 1.61
C ILE A 144 22.06 -12.54 1.90
N LYS A 145 21.69 -11.69 2.85
CA LYS A 145 20.29 -11.46 3.20
C LYS A 145 19.62 -10.61 2.11
N GLU A 146 18.47 -11.05 1.61
CA GLU A 146 17.55 -10.22 0.82
C GLU A 146 16.26 -10.00 1.59
N ILE A 147 15.83 -8.73 1.64
CA ILE A 147 14.53 -8.31 2.17
C ILE A 147 13.72 -7.70 1.03
N THR A 148 12.66 -8.39 0.63
CA THR A 148 11.61 -7.83 -0.22
C THR A 148 10.71 -6.95 0.65
N VAL A 149 10.76 -5.65 0.41
CA VAL A 149 10.05 -4.63 1.17
C VAL A 149 8.57 -4.68 0.80
N PRO A 150 7.65 -4.71 1.79
CA PRO A 150 6.22 -4.73 1.50
C PRO A 150 5.79 -3.41 0.87
N THR A 151 4.64 -3.42 0.19
CA THR A 151 4.09 -2.19 -0.35
C THR A 151 3.70 -1.22 0.76
N PHE A 152 3.89 0.06 0.51
CA PHE A 152 3.28 1.12 1.33
C PHE A 152 1.83 1.40 0.89
N SER A 153 1.39 0.84 -0.24
CA SER A 153 0.05 1.05 -0.77
C SER A 153 -0.97 0.12 -0.13
N MET A 154 -2.18 0.66 0.08
CA MET A 154 -3.34 -0.09 0.54
C MET A 154 -4.02 -0.90 -0.57
N SER A 155 -3.61 -0.73 -1.83
CA SER A 155 -4.30 -1.29 -3.00
C SER A 155 -3.69 -2.57 -3.57
N GLN A 156 -2.70 -3.17 -2.91
CA GLN A 156 -1.92 -4.29 -3.47
C GLN A 156 -2.17 -5.64 -2.80
N GLY A 157 -3.39 -5.85 -2.29
CA GLY A 157 -3.84 -7.19 -1.88
C GLY A 157 -3.30 -7.71 -0.54
N ILE A 158 -2.57 -6.89 0.23
CA ILE A 158 -2.12 -7.23 1.58
C ILE A 158 -2.93 -6.50 2.66
N ARG A 159 -3.06 -7.11 3.85
CA ARG A 159 -3.91 -6.59 4.94
C ARG A 159 -3.29 -5.37 5.63
N PHE A 160 -1.97 -5.41 5.83
CA PHE A 160 -1.18 -4.42 6.52
C PHE A 160 -0.04 -3.96 5.61
N PRO A 161 -0.16 -2.79 4.93
CA PRO A 161 0.96 -2.18 4.23
C PRO A 161 2.13 -1.97 5.19
N GLY A 162 3.35 -1.79 4.68
CA GLY A 162 4.50 -1.65 5.55
C GLY A 162 5.61 -0.78 4.97
N LEU A 163 6.56 -0.48 5.84
CA LEU A 163 7.84 0.14 5.48
C LEU A 163 8.96 -0.54 6.25
N VAL A 164 10.16 -0.54 5.68
CA VAL A 164 11.36 -1.01 6.37
C VAL A 164 12.28 0.17 6.61
N VAL A 165 12.67 0.38 7.86
CA VAL A 165 13.67 1.39 8.25
C VAL A 165 15.04 0.72 8.29
N LEU A 166 15.98 1.27 7.53
CA LEU A 166 17.39 0.87 7.55
C LEU A 166 18.18 1.84 8.43
N SER A 167 18.75 1.33 9.51
CA SER A 167 19.71 2.07 10.33
C SER A 167 21.13 1.79 9.84
N MET A 168 21.82 2.86 9.42
CA MET A 168 23.18 2.79 8.88
C MET A 168 24.20 3.01 10.00
N SER A 169 24.47 1.96 10.79
CA SER A 169 25.58 1.92 11.75
C SER A 169 26.75 1.06 11.20
N ASP A 170 27.81 0.82 11.99
CA ASP A 170 28.87 -0.13 11.63
C ASP A 170 28.35 -1.56 11.39
N GLN A 171 27.18 -1.88 11.95
CA GLN A 171 26.38 -3.04 11.60
C GLN A 171 24.98 -2.58 11.17
N PRO A 172 24.60 -2.67 9.88
CA PRO A 172 23.31 -2.20 9.43
C PRO A 172 22.20 -3.06 10.03
N SER A 173 21.16 -2.41 10.55
CA SER A 173 20.00 -3.10 11.11
C SER A 173 18.73 -2.64 10.43
N THR A 174 17.77 -3.55 10.28
CA THR A 174 16.48 -3.26 9.67
C THR A 174 15.36 -3.45 10.67
N VAL A 175 14.35 -2.57 10.60
CA VAL A 175 13.12 -2.69 11.39
C VAL A 175 11.93 -2.57 10.45
N LEU A 176 11.06 -3.59 10.45
CA LEU A 176 9.80 -3.59 9.73
C LEU A 176 8.72 -2.93 10.58
N HIS A 177 8.01 -1.97 9.99
CA HIS A 177 6.83 -1.35 10.59
C HIS A 177 5.61 -1.62 9.72
N TRP A 178 4.62 -2.28 10.30
CA TRP A 178 3.30 -2.44 9.70
C TRP A 178 2.45 -1.19 9.91
N LEU A 179 1.78 -0.78 8.84
CA LEU A 179 0.76 0.25 8.86
C LEU A 179 -0.59 -0.35 9.28
N PRO A 180 -1.51 0.46 9.83
CA PRO A 180 -2.86 0.00 10.16
C PRO A 180 -3.57 -0.66 8.98
N SER A 181 -4.41 -1.65 9.28
CA SER A 181 -5.23 -2.24 8.22
C SER A 181 -6.32 -1.29 7.78
N GLN A 182 -6.27 -0.91 6.51
CA GLN A 182 -7.30 -0.06 5.93
C GLN A 182 -8.66 -0.75 5.87
N ILE A 183 -8.70 -2.07 5.71
CA ILE A 183 -9.97 -2.81 5.70
C ILE A 183 -10.61 -2.74 7.09
N ASP A 184 -9.83 -2.84 8.17
CA ASP A 184 -10.36 -2.64 9.53
C ASP A 184 -10.90 -1.21 9.72
N ILE A 185 -10.21 -0.20 9.18
CA ILE A 185 -10.68 1.19 9.21
C ILE A 185 -12.01 1.33 8.46
N PHE A 186 -12.15 0.73 7.27
CA PHE A 186 -13.40 0.78 6.52
C PHE A 186 -14.55 0.02 7.17
N ILE A 187 -14.26 -1.13 7.79
CA ILE A 187 -15.25 -1.88 8.59
C ILE A 187 -15.71 -1.00 9.76
N LEU A 188 -14.77 -0.35 10.47
CA LEU A 188 -15.10 0.56 11.56
C LEU A 188 -15.99 1.72 11.08
N TYR A 189 -15.67 2.35 9.94
CA TYR A 189 -16.50 3.40 9.35
C TYR A 189 -17.90 2.89 8.99
N ALA A 190 -18.03 1.69 8.43
CA ALA A 190 -19.32 1.08 8.14
C ALA A 190 -20.12 0.80 9.42
N CYS A 191 -19.47 0.30 10.49
CA CYS A 191 -20.09 0.09 11.78
C CYS A 191 -20.58 1.41 12.40
N LEU A 192 -19.76 2.47 12.38
CA LEU A 192 -20.13 3.79 12.89
C LEU A 192 -21.28 4.41 12.11
N LEU A 193 -21.30 4.25 10.78
CA LEU A 193 -22.42 4.67 9.94
C LEU A 193 -23.70 3.92 10.33
N GLY A 194 -23.63 2.60 10.48
CA GLY A 194 -24.77 1.78 10.92
C GLY A 194 -25.30 2.20 12.28
N LEU A 195 -24.42 2.40 13.27
CA LEU A 195 -24.78 2.89 14.60
C LEU A 195 -25.43 4.28 14.56
N SER A 196 -24.95 5.17 13.70
CA SER A 196 -25.51 6.51 13.54
C SER A 196 -26.93 6.45 12.97
N ILE A 197 -27.17 5.63 11.94
CA ILE A 197 -28.49 5.44 11.36
C ILE A 197 -29.46 4.81 12.38
N ILE A 198 -29.02 3.79 13.11
CA ILE A 198 -29.84 3.15 14.16
C ILE A 198 -30.20 4.17 15.26
N SER A 199 -29.25 5.00 15.67
CA SER A 199 -29.46 6.03 16.69
C SER A 199 -30.48 7.07 16.24
N ILE A 200 -30.38 7.55 15.00
CA ILE A 200 -31.36 8.48 14.41
C ILE A 200 -32.75 7.85 14.41
N ILE A 201 -32.88 6.61 13.92
CA ILE A 201 -34.18 5.91 13.89
C ILE A 201 -34.75 5.76 15.31
N ALA A 202 -33.93 5.37 16.29
CA ALA A 202 -34.36 5.19 17.67
C ALA A 202 -34.88 6.50 18.29
N VAL A 203 -34.18 7.61 18.05
CA VAL A 203 -34.57 8.95 18.52
C VAL A 203 -35.88 9.39 17.87
N GLU A 204 -36.00 9.28 16.55
CA GLU A 204 -37.21 9.69 15.80
C GLU A 204 -38.44 8.87 16.20
N VAL A 205 -38.27 7.55 16.43
CA VAL A 205 -39.34 6.68 16.92
C VAL A 205 -39.74 7.08 18.35
N SER A 206 -38.78 7.36 19.23
CA SER A 206 -39.04 7.80 20.60
C SER A 206 -39.81 9.13 20.63
N GLN A 207 -39.34 10.13 19.88
CA GLN A 207 -40.01 11.43 19.76
C GLN A 207 -41.41 11.31 19.18
N THR A 208 -41.59 10.44 18.18
CA THR A 208 -42.92 10.19 17.59
C THR A 208 -43.86 9.54 18.60
N LYS A 209 -43.39 8.56 19.38
CA LYS A 209 -44.17 7.94 20.47
C LYS A 209 -44.56 8.99 21.52
N GLN A 210 -43.61 9.82 21.96
CA GLN A 210 -43.85 10.87 22.95
C GLN A 210 -44.86 11.91 22.45
N TYR A 211 -44.73 12.35 21.19
CA TYR A 211 -45.71 13.24 20.55
C TYR A 211 -47.12 12.64 20.53
N ILE A 212 -47.24 11.35 20.17
CA ILE A 212 -48.55 10.66 20.15
C ILE A 212 -49.11 10.57 21.57
N TYR A 213 -48.31 10.19 22.56
CA TYR A 213 -48.73 10.09 23.95
C TYR A 213 -49.29 11.41 24.49
N VAL A 214 -48.52 12.51 24.35
CA VAL A 214 -48.95 13.86 24.78
C VAL A 214 -50.20 14.32 24.03
N LYS A 215 -50.30 14.02 22.73
CA LYS A 215 -51.46 14.38 21.92
C LYS A 215 -52.72 13.59 22.31
N VAL A 216 -52.59 12.30 22.63
CA VAL A 216 -53.70 11.48 23.13
C VAL A 216 -54.17 12.00 24.49
N GLN A 217 -53.25 12.26 25.42
CA GLN A 217 -53.58 12.77 26.75
C GLN A 217 -54.24 14.17 26.70
N SER A 218 -53.81 15.05 25.80
CA SER A 218 -54.45 16.37 25.60
C SER A 218 -55.82 16.26 24.92
N SER A 219 -56.09 15.21 24.17
CA SER A 219 -57.42 14.96 23.55
C SER A 219 -58.45 14.33 24.47
N GLU A 220 -58.05 13.85 25.66
CA GLU A 220 -58.97 13.36 26.71
C GLU A 220 -59.50 14.50 27.61
N LEU A 221 -58.98 15.74 27.46
CA LEU A 221 -59.64 16.95 27.97
C LEU A 221 -60.88 17.23 27.11
N PRO A 222 -62.01 17.67 27.69
CA PRO A 222 -63.30 17.70 26.99
C PRO A 222 -63.36 18.87 26.00
N ILE A 223 -62.79 18.69 24.81
CA ILE A 223 -63.13 19.47 23.62
C ILE A 223 -63.40 18.48 22.49
N THR A 224 -64.66 18.47 22.07
CA THR A 224 -65.25 17.58 21.09
C THR A 224 -64.71 17.84 19.68
N THR A 225 -63.73 17.07 19.22
CA THR A 225 -63.57 16.78 17.77
C THR A 225 -62.93 15.42 17.58
N ARG A 226 -63.74 14.46 17.12
CA ARG A 226 -63.39 13.06 16.91
C ARG A 226 -62.83 12.87 15.49
N ASP A 227 -61.64 13.36 15.21
CA ASP A 227 -60.93 13.03 13.97
C ASP A 227 -59.75 12.10 14.26
N ARG A 228 -59.86 10.85 13.77
CA ARG A 228 -58.79 9.85 13.80
C ARG A 228 -57.66 10.24 12.86
N TYR A 229 -56.81 11.17 13.26
CA TYR A 229 -55.57 11.43 12.54
C TYR A 229 -54.45 10.49 13.03
N LYS A 230 -54.37 9.30 12.41
CA LYS A 230 -53.11 8.56 12.35
C LYS A 230 -52.12 9.45 11.60
N LYS A 231 -51.00 9.86 12.23
CA LYS A 231 -49.87 10.43 11.46
C LYS A 231 -49.53 9.40 10.38
N PRO A 232 -49.61 9.73 9.07
CA PRO A 232 -49.30 8.75 8.07
C PRO A 232 -47.82 8.38 8.19
N PRO A 233 -47.43 7.12 7.99
CA PRO A 233 -46.03 6.66 8.04
C PRO A 233 -45.07 7.52 7.19
N ARG A 234 -45.61 8.26 6.21
CA ARG A 234 -44.90 9.30 5.45
C ARG A 234 -44.25 10.40 6.33
N VAL A 235 -44.82 10.79 7.46
CA VAL A 235 -44.27 11.88 8.31
C VAL A 235 -43.04 11.43 9.10
N LEU A 236 -43.05 10.20 9.64
CA LEU A 236 -41.88 9.63 10.34
C LEU A 236 -40.72 9.43 9.37
N PHE A 237 -41.01 8.89 8.18
CA PHE A 237 -39.99 8.71 7.14
C PHE A 237 -39.35 10.04 6.72
N ILE A 238 -40.15 11.10 6.51
CA ILE A 238 -39.64 12.44 6.19
C ILE A 238 -38.74 12.98 7.33
N SER A 239 -39.15 12.80 8.59
CA SER A 239 -38.36 13.21 9.77
C SER A 239 -37.00 12.51 9.83
N ILE A 240 -37.00 11.18 9.65
CA ILE A 240 -35.75 10.39 9.61
C ILE A 240 -34.83 10.87 8.47
N MET A 241 -35.38 11.12 7.28
CA MET A 241 -34.58 11.61 6.14
C MET A 241 -34.01 13.02 6.39
N GLN A 242 -34.77 13.91 7.05
CA GLN A 242 -34.29 15.23 7.44
C GLN A 242 -33.15 15.11 8.46
N SER A 243 -33.32 14.30 9.51
CA SER A 243 -32.30 14.08 10.53
C SER A 243 -31.02 13.44 9.96
N ILE A 244 -31.13 12.48 9.04
CA ILE A 244 -29.96 11.93 8.32
C ILE A 244 -29.25 13.02 7.51
N ARG A 245 -30.00 13.83 6.76
CA ARG A 245 -29.43 14.93 5.97
C ARG A 245 -28.70 15.93 6.86
N ASP A 246 -29.29 16.32 7.99
CA ASP A 246 -28.74 17.33 8.87
C ASP A 246 -27.47 16.84 9.58
N VAL A 247 -27.46 15.58 10.05
CA VAL A 247 -26.25 14.92 10.60
C VAL A 247 -25.15 14.81 9.54
N ALA A 248 -25.50 14.40 8.32
CA ALA A 248 -24.55 14.30 7.22
C ALA A 248 -23.94 15.66 6.88
N LEU A 249 -24.75 16.74 6.85
CA LEU A 249 -24.28 18.08 6.56
C LEU A 249 -23.26 18.57 7.61
N ILE A 250 -23.55 18.37 8.90
CA ILE A 250 -22.62 18.73 9.98
C ILE A 250 -21.32 17.93 9.87
N ALA A 251 -21.42 16.62 9.61
CA ALA A 251 -20.25 15.76 9.47
C ALA A 251 -19.37 16.19 8.28
N VAL A 252 -19.97 16.50 7.13
CA VAL A 252 -19.25 16.98 5.93
C VAL A 252 -18.60 18.33 6.18
N VAL A 253 -19.31 19.28 6.80
CA VAL A 253 -18.74 20.59 7.12
C VAL A 253 -17.58 20.45 8.10
N THR A 254 -17.73 19.64 9.14
CA THR A 254 -16.65 19.36 10.11
C THR A 254 -15.44 18.73 9.41
N TYR A 255 -15.67 17.75 8.53
CA TYR A 255 -14.60 17.11 7.76
C TYR A 255 -13.85 18.11 6.87
N ILE A 256 -14.57 18.99 6.15
CA ILE A 256 -13.96 20.05 5.33
C ILE A 256 -13.15 21.02 6.20
N LEU A 257 -13.68 21.45 7.34
CA LEU A 257 -12.95 22.33 8.26
C LEU A 257 -11.67 21.67 8.79
N CYS A 258 -11.73 20.38 9.15
CA CYS A 258 -10.54 19.64 9.54
C CYS A 258 -9.51 19.59 8.39
N LEU A 259 -9.93 19.33 7.16
CA LEU A 259 -9.02 19.32 5.99
C LEU A 259 -8.37 20.68 5.68
N LEU A 260 -9.01 21.79 6.06
CA LEU A 260 -8.44 23.13 5.85
C LEU A 260 -7.48 23.56 6.97
N CYS A 261 -7.56 22.91 8.13
CA CYS A 261 -6.73 23.21 9.31
C CYS A 261 -5.44 22.39 9.38
N PHE A 262 -5.28 21.38 8.51
CA PHE A 262 -4.09 20.53 8.38
C PHE A 262 -3.52 20.64 6.97
#